data_AF-A0A3S1KUY0-F1
#
_entry.id   AF-A0A3S1KUY0-F1
#
_cell.length_a   1.000
_cell.length_b   1.000
_cell.length_c   1.000
_cell.angle_alpha   90.00
_cell.angle_beta   90.00
_cell.angle_gamma   90.00
#
_symmetry.space_group_name_H-M   'P 1'
#
loop_
_entity.id
_entity.type
_entity.pdbx_description
1 polymer ?
#
loop_
_entity_poly.entity_id
_entity_poly.type
_entity_poly.pdbx_seq_one_letter_code
_entity_poly.pdbx_strand_id
1 'polypeptide(L)'
;LDRLARSVSHLLEVIEDLTAKGAHFRSLRDPIDTTTPQGMFSLQVLGAVAQLERALISERTKAGIRAAKAKGRMPGNPGIRERRPEALARMRNAQKAAYGARVQATVQQWLPTVRRMRPDHTWDDIARFLNQRGLDWSPERLRRAVKWLVTEGMADAALMRKSPPRRPEDRLMTLVAGIQSSNPQLTLREIASQLERLHERTPRGGTKWAPSSVNNLLDRAKRNGLLSEA
;
A
#
# COMPACT_ATOMS: atom_id res chain seq x y z
N LEU A 1 19.14 -30.64 -5.67
CA LEU A 1 18.67 -29.32 -6.20
C LEU A 1 17.34 -28.86 -5.59
N ASP A 2 16.38 -29.77 -5.37
CA ASP A 2 15.02 -29.44 -4.87
C ASP A 2 14.96 -28.81 -3.48
N ARG A 3 16.04 -28.90 -2.70
CA ARG A 3 16.16 -28.24 -1.39
C ARG A 3 16.53 -26.75 -1.50
N LEU A 4 17.09 -26.32 -2.63
CA LEU A 4 17.55 -24.95 -2.85
C LEU A 4 16.51 -24.11 -3.59
N ALA A 5 15.81 -24.70 -4.57
CA ALA A 5 14.87 -23.98 -5.41
C ALA A 5 13.61 -24.80 -5.71
N ARG A 6 12.47 -24.11 -5.79
CA ARG A 6 11.15 -24.68 -6.13
C ARG A 6 10.92 -24.90 -7.63
N SER A 7 11.84 -24.43 -8.48
CA SER A 7 11.85 -24.67 -9.93
C SER A 7 13.25 -24.44 -10.48
N VAL A 8 13.54 -24.97 -11.68
CA VAL A 8 14.84 -24.76 -12.34
C VAL A 8 15.09 -23.29 -12.69
N SER A 9 14.06 -22.53 -13.05
CA SER A 9 14.22 -21.08 -13.28
C SER A 9 14.62 -20.34 -12.00
N HIS A 10 13.97 -20.69 -10.88
CA HIS A 10 14.34 -20.13 -9.58
C HIS A 10 15.76 -20.58 -9.17
N LEU A 11 16.20 -21.78 -9.54
CA LEU A 11 17.57 -22.23 -9.31
C LEU A 11 18.58 -21.38 -10.09
N LEU A 12 18.30 -21.08 -11.36
CA LEU A 12 19.17 -20.24 -12.18
C LEU A 12 19.27 -18.82 -11.62
N GLU A 13 18.15 -18.21 -11.23
CA GLU A 13 18.11 -16.90 -10.56
C GLU A 13 18.99 -16.89 -9.30
N VAL A 14 18.86 -17.92 -8.44
CA VAL A 14 19.68 -18.04 -7.23
C VAL A 14 21.16 -18.18 -7.55
N ILE A 15 21.52 -18.92 -8.60
CA ILE A 15 22.92 -19.11 -9.00
C ILE A 15 23.50 -17.82 -9.61
N GLU A 16 22.72 -17.09 -10.41
CA GLU A 16 23.11 -15.77 -10.94
C GLU A 16 23.38 -14.78 -9.80
N ASP A 17 22.49 -14.72 -8.81
CA ASP A 17 22.65 -13.88 -7.62
C ASP A 17 23.89 -14.25 -6.79
N LEU A 18 24.18 -15.54 -6.64
CA LEU A 18 25.39 -16.02 -5.97
C LEU A 18 26.65 -15.63 -6.74
N THR A 19 26.63 -15.82 -8.06
CA THR A 19 27.75 -15.50 -8.95
C THR A 19 28.04 -14.00 -8.93
N ALA A 20 27.01 -13.15 -8.96
CA ALA A 20 27.14 -11.69 -8.85
C ALA A 20 27.79 -11.23 -7.54
N LYS A 21 27.67 -12.05 -6.48
CA LYS A 21 28.30 -11.82 -5.16
C LYS A 21 29.66 -12.51 -5.03
N GLY A 22 30.19 -13.13 -6.08
CA GLY A 22 31.47 -13.83 -6.08
C GLY A 22 31.43 -15.21 -5.38
N ALA A 23 30.25 -15.78 -5.17
CA ALA A 23 30.07 -17.10 -4.59
C ALA A 23 29.70 -18.13 -5.66
N HIS A 24 30.09 -19.39 -5.45
CA HIS A 24 29.81 -20.49 -6.36
C HIS A 24 28.94 -21.56 -5.71
N PHE A 25 28.11 -22.21 -6.52
CA PHE A 25 27.28 -23.33 -6.15
C PHE A 25 27.90 -24.66 -6.58
N ARG A 26 27.95 -25.62 -5.66
CA ARG A 26 28.31 -27.01 -5.91
C ARG A 26 27.28 -27.93 -5.26
N SER A 27 26.66 -28.81 -6.05
CA SER A 27 25.86 -29.89 -5.51
C SER A 27 26.76 -31.03 -5.05
N LEU A 28 26.45 -31.60 -3.88
CA LEU A 28 27.18 -32.75 -3.34
C LEU A 28 26.72 -34.09 -3.92
N ARG A 29 25.51 -34.13 -4.49
CA ARG A 29 24.88 -35.35 -5.01
C ARG A 29 24.67 -35.32 -6.52
N ASP A 30 24.65 -34.13 -7.10
CA ASP A 30 24.44 -33.92 -8.53
C ASP A 30 25.76 -33.46 -9.15
N PRO A 31 26.06 -33.78 -10.43
CA PRO A 31 27.28 -33.36 -11.11
C PRO A 31 27.22 -31.88 -11.54
N ILE A 32 26.84 -31.00 -10.61
CA ILE A 32 26.70 -29.56 -10.85
C ILE A 32 27.71 -28.84 -9.96
N ASP A 33 28.76 -28.34 -10.59
CA ASP A 33 29.76 -27.47 -9.99
C ASP A 33 29.96 -26.24 -10.86
N THR A 34 29.42 -25.11 -10.41
CA THR A 34 29.46 -23.83 -11.15
C THR A 34 30.85 -23.20 -11.19
N THR A 35 31.84 -23.76 -10.48
CA THR A 35 33.25 -23.35 -10.62
C THR A 35 33.92 -23.94 -11.87
N THR A 36 33.31 -24.97 -12.47
CA THR A 36 33.88 -25.68 -13.61
C THR A 36 33.10 -25.41 -14.90
N PRO A 37 33.76 -25.33 -16.07
CA PRO A 37 33.06 -25.20 -17.35
C PRO A 37 32.05 -26.32 -17.61
N GLN A 38 32.37 -27.56 -17.19
CA GLN A 38 31.49 -28.71 -17.38
C GLN A 38 30.24 -28.67 -16.49
N GLY A 39 30.38 -28.22 -15.24
CA GLY A 39 29.23 -28.04 -14.35
C GLY A 39 28.35 -26.85 -14.77
N MET A 40 28.94 -25.77 -15.27
CA MET A 40 28.20 -24.65 -15.88
C MET A 40 27.43 -25.08 -17.14
N PHE A 41 28.06 -25.85 -18.02
CA PHE A 41 27.38 -26.42 -19.19
C PHE A 41 26.19 -27.31 -18.78
N SER A 42 26.41 -28.20 -17.81
CA SER A 42 25.37 -29.10 -17.32
C SER A 42 24.19 -28.33 -16.71
N LEU A 43 24.47 -27.25 -15.98
CA LEU A 43 23.45 -26.35 -15.43
C LEU A 43 22.65 -25.66 -16.54
N GLN A 44 23.32 -25.14 -17.58
CA GLN A 44 22.66 -24.47 -18.71
C GLN A 44 21.76 -25.44 -19.49
N VAL A 45 22.23 -26.67 -19.73
CA VAL A 45 21.44 -27.72 -20.39
C VAL A 45 20.20 -28.05 -19.57
N LEU A 46 20.33 -28.23 -18.25
CA LEU A 46 19.19 -28.46 -17.36
C LEU A 46 18.20 -27.27 -17.38
N GLY A 47 18.73 -26.05 -17.43
CA GLY A 47 17.95 -24.83 -17.63
C GLY A 47 17.13 -24.84 -18.91
N ALA A 48 17.78 -25.16 -20.03
CA ALA A 48 17.15 -25.24 -21.35
C ALA A 48 16.07 -26.34 -21.41
N VAL A 49 16.35 -27.52 -20.84
CA VAL A 49 15.38 -28.63 -20.75
C VAL A 49 14.16 -28.22 -19.94
N ALA A 50 14.35 -27.60 -18.77
CA ALA A 50 13.23 -27.16 -17.95
C ALA A 50 12.38 -26.08 -18.63
N GLN A 51 13.01 -25.18 -19.40
CA GLN A 51 12.29 -24.19 -20.20
C GLN A 51 11.47 -24.86 -21.31
N LEU A 52 12.05 -25.85 -22.00
CA LEU A 52 11.35 -26.65 -23.01
C LEU A 52 10.14 -27.37 -22.40
N GLU A 53 10.30 -28.05 -21.27
CA GLU A 53 9.20 -28.73 -20.58
C GLU A 53 8.07 -27.76 -20.21
N ARG A 54 8.39 -26.59 -19.65
CA ARG A 54 7.39 -25.56 -19.33
C ARG A 54 6.66 -25.08 -20.58
N ALA A 55 7.38 -24.87 -21.68
CA ALA A 55 6.79 -24.48 -22.95
C ALA A 55 5.82 -25.55 -23.47
N LEU A 56 6.23 -26.83 -23.43
CA LEU A 56 5.40 -27.96 -23.83
C LEU A 56 4.15 -28.13 -22.96
N ILE A 57 4.26 -27.96 -21.64
CA ILE A 57 3.10 -27.98 -20.72
C ILE A 57 2.12 -26.85 -21.08
N SER A 58 2.64 -25.64 -21.32
CA SER A 58 1.84 -24.48 -21.72
C SER A 58 1.13 -24.73 -23.05
N GLU A 59 1.85 -25.26 -24.03
CA GLU A 59 1.30 -25.61 -25.34
C GLU A 59 0.19 -26.66 -25.23
N ARG A 60 0.43 -27.74 -24.49
CA ARG A 60 -0.56 -28.81 -24.24
C ARG A 60 -1.79 -28.28 -23.52
N THR A 61 -1.61 -27.41 -22.52
CA THR A 61 -2.71 -26.77 -21.79
C THR A 61 -3.54 -25.90 -22.74
N LYS A 62 -2.90 -25.06 -23.56
CA LYS A 62 -3.57 -24.23 -24.56
C LYS A 62 -4.31 -25.08 -25.59
N ALA A 63 -3.71 -26.16 -26.06
CA ALA A 63 -4.33 -27.11 -26.98
C ALA A 63 -5.58 -27.76 -26.34
N GLY A 64 -5.48 -28.20 -25.09
CA GLY A 64 -6.62 -28.74 -24.34
C GLY A 64 -7.75 -27.73 -24.15
N ILE A 65 -7.42 -26.47 -23.83
CA ILE A 65 -8.41 -25.38 -23.74
C ILE A 65 -9.07 -25.12 -25.09
N ARG A 66 -8.31 -25.07 -26.19
CA ARG A 66 -8.87 -24.91 -27.55
C ARG A 66 -9.82 -26.04 -27.91
N ALA A 67 -9.43 -27.29 -27.65
CA ALA A 67 -10.27 -28.46 -27.90
C ALA A 67 -11.55 -28.45 -27.04
N ALA A 68 -11.45 -28.08 -25.76
CA ALA A 68 -12.61 -27.93 -24.89
C ALA A 68 -13.57 -26.84 -25.38
N LYS A 69 -13.03 -25.69 -25.82
CA LYS A 69 -13.82 -24.61 -26.43
C LYS A 69 -14.51 -25.04 -27.71
N ALA A 70 -13.84 -25.80 -28.59
CA ALA A 70 -14.43 -26.35 -29.82
C ALA A 70 -15.59 -27.31 -29.52
N LYS A 71 -15.54 -28.02 -28.38
CA LYS A 71 -16.63 -28.85 -27.85
C LYS A 71 -17.70 -28.05 -27.09
N GLY A 72 -17.70 -26.72 -27.18
CA GLY A 72 -18.68 -25.83 -26.53
C GLY A 72 -18.44 -25.58 -25.03
N ARG A 73 -17.37 -26.11 -24.43
CA ARG A 73 -17.06 -25.86 -23.01
C ARG A 73 -16.37 -24.50 -22.86
N MET A 74 -17.01 -23.57 -22.14
CA MET A 74 -16.43 -22.26 -21.86
C MET A 74 -15.69 -22.26 -20.51
N PRO A 75 -14.44 -21.75 -20.43
CA PRO A 75 -13.71 -21.63 -19.17
C PRO A 75 -14.28 -20.51 -18.28
N GLY A 76 -14.06 -20.62 -16.97
CA GLY A 76 -14.51 -19.65 -15.97
C GLY A 76 -15.81 -20.04 -15.27
N ASN A 77 -16.24 -19.23 -14.30
CA ASN A 77 -17.47 -19.49 -13.54
C ASN A 77 -18.72 -19.17 -14.41
N PRO A 78 -19.57 -20.17 -14.72
CA PRO A 78 -20.77 -19.96 -15.55
C PRO A 78 -21.71 -18.90 -14.99
N GLY A 79 -21.88 -18.85 -13.66
CA GLY A 79 -22.77 -17.89 -13.00
C GLY A 79 -22.32 -16.44 -13.17
N ILE A 80 -21.02 -16.17 -13.27
CA ILE A 80 -20.50 -14.81 -13.54
C ILE A 80 -20.66 -14.47 -15.02
N ARG A 81 -20.35 -15.41 -15.92
CA ARG A 81 -20.47 -15.23 -17.37
C ARG A 81 -21.91 -14.93 -17.79
N GLU A 82 -22.85 -15.65 -17.22
CA GLU A 82 -24.29 -15.51 -17.48
C GLU A 82 -24.93 -14.40 -16.64
N ARG A 83 -24.13 -13.65 -15.86
CA ARG A 83 -24.58 -12.57 -14.96
C ARG A 83 -25.72 -13.00 -14.04
N ARG A 84 -25.68 -14.25 -13.56
CA ARG A 84 -26.72 -14.76 -12.67
C ARG A 84 -26.74 -13.94 -11.38
N PRO A 85 -27.92 -13.45 -10.93
CA PRO A 85 -28.02 -12.57 -9.77
C PRO A 85 -27.35 -13.15 -8.51
N GLU A 86 -27.52 -14.44 -8.25
CA GLU A 86 -26.96 -15.11 -7.09
C GLU A 86 -25.42 -15.22 -7.13
N ALA A 87 -24.84 -15.41 -8.31
CA ALA A 87 -23.38 -15.48 -8.46
C ALA A 87 -22.75 -14.09 -8.28
N LEU A 88 -23.38 -13.06 -8.85
CA LEU A 88 -22.96 -11.67 -8.68
C LEU A 88 -23.11 -11.21 -7.23
N ALA A 89 -24.20 -11.58 -6.56
CA ALA A 89 -24.42 -11.28 -5.14
C ALA A 89 -23.35 -11.94 -4.26
N ARG A 90 -23.05 -13.23 -4.46
CA ARG A 90 -21.97 -13.93 -3.75
C ARG A 90 -20.62 -13.23 -3.94
N MET A 91 -20.28 -12.85 -5.18
CA MET A 91 -19.04 -12.14 -5.47
C MET A 91 -18.97 -10.78 -4.77
N ARG A 92 -20.05 -9.98 -4.83
CA ARG A 92 -20.12 -8.68 -4.13
C ARG A 92 -20.00 -8.85 -2.62
N ASN A 93 -20.66 -9.85 -2.05
CA ASN A 93 -20.59 -10.13 -0.61
C ASN A 93 -19.16 -10.53 -0.20
N ALA A 94 -18.50 -11.38 -0.97
CA ALA A 94 -17.10 -11.75 -0.74
C ALA A 94 -16.18 -10.53 -0.82
N GLN A 95 -16.37 -9.65 -1.82
CA GLN A 95 -15.61 -8.40 -1.94
C GLN A 95 -15.86 -7.44 -0.76
N LYS A 96 -17.13 -7.30 -0.33
CA LYS A 96 -17.50 -6.48 0.83
C LYS A 96 -16.86 -7.01 2.11
N ALA A 97 -16.91 -8.32 2.34
CA ALA A 97 -16.28 -8.97 3.50
C ALA A 97 -14.76 -8.78 3.49
N ALA A 98 -14.09 -9.01 2.35
CA ALA A 98 -12.64 -8.80 2.21
C ALA A 98 -12.24 -7.33 2.40
N TYR A 99 -13.06 -6.39 1.91
CA TYR A 99 -12.84 -4.97 2.17
C TYR A 99 -12.99 -4.64 3.66
N GLY A 100 -14.07 -5.10 4.29
CA GLY A 100 -14.32 -4.91 5.72
C GLY A 100 -13.19 -5.44 6.59
N ALA A 101 -12.71 -6.66 6.32
CA ALA A 101 -11.58 -7.25 7.05
C ALA A 101 -10.30 -6.38 6.98
N ARG A 102 -9.97 -5.83 5.81
CA ARG A 102 -8.82 -4.92 5.66
C ARG A 102 -9.00 -3.60 6.41
N VAL A 103 -10.21 -3.04 6.38
CA VAL A 103 -10.52 -1.80 7.11
C VAL A 103 -10.42 -2.05 8.62
N GLN A 104 -11.02 -3.14 9.12
CA GLN A 104 -10.97 -3.51 10.53
C GLN A 104 -9.55 -3.77 11.02
N ALA A 105 -8.70 -4.44 10.22
CA ALA A 105 -7.32 -4.71 10.58
C ALA A 105 -6.49 -3.45 10.89
N THR A 106 -6.86 -2.30 10.32
CA THR A 106 -6.13 -1.03 10.50
C THR A 106 -6.92 0.02 11.27
N VAL A 107 -8.18 -0.25 11.64
CA VAL A 107 -9.12 0.76 12.15
C VAL A 107 -8.59 1.48 13.40
N GLN A 108 -7.93 0.75 14.30
CA GLN A 108 -7.39 1.30 15.54
C GLN A 108 -6.25 2.31 15.32
N GLN A 109 -5.57 2.25 14.17
CA GLN A 109 -4.43 3.12 13.86
C GLN A 109 -4.86 4.52 13.42
N TRP A 110 -6.03 4.66 12.79
CA TRP A 110 -6.44 5.91 12.14
C TRP A 110 -7.82 6.44 12.59
N LEU A 111 -8.74 5.58 13.04
CA LEU A 111 -10.08 6.02 13.45
C LEU A 111 -10.08 7.02 14.62
N PRO A 112 -9.22 6.89 15.66
CA PRO A 112 -9.14 7.90 16.72
C PRO A 112 -8.80 9.30 16.19
N THR A 113 -7.87 9.38 15.23
CA THR A 113 -7.51 10.64 14.56
C THR A 113 -8.70 11.23 13.80
N VAL A 114 -9.44 10.40 13.05
CA VAL A 114 -10.65 10.83 12.34
C VAL A 114 -11.69 11.35 13.31
N ARG A 115 -11.93 10.65 14.43
CA ARG A 115 -12.89 11.07 15.46
C ARG A 115 -12.53 12.41 16.11
N ARG A 116 -11.23 12.68 16.30
CA ARG A 116 -10.74 13.95 16.85
C ARG A 116 -10.84 15.10 15.85
N MET A 117 -10.65 14.84 14.56
CA MET A 117 -10.55 15.89 13.55
C MET A 117 -11.88 16.18 12.84
N ARG A 118 -12.78 15.21 12.74
CA ARG A 118 -14.10 15.39 12.10
C ARG A 118 -15.13 15.86 13.13
N PRO A 119 -16.07 16.74 12.72
CA PRO A 119 -16.31 17.24 11.36
C PRO A 119 -15.49 18.47 10.96
N ASP A 120 -14.73 19.06 11.89
CA ASP A 120 -14.10 20.37 11.72
C ASP A 120 -13.03 20.42 10.61
N HIS A 121 -12.39 19.29 10.33
CA HIS A 121 -11.33 19.17 9.33
C HIS A 121 -11.81 18.43 8.08
N THR A 122 -11.22 18.81 6.94
CA THR A 122 -11.49 18.18 5.65
C THR A 122 -10.86 16.78 5.57
N TRP A 123 -11.35 15.95 4.65
CA TRP A 123 -10.75 14.63 4.41
C TRP A 123 -9.31 14.74 3.90
N ASP A 124 -8.98 15.78 3.14
CA ASP A 124 -7.62 16.09 2.69
C ASP A 124 -6.67 16.34 3.85
N ASP A 125 -7.09 17.14 4.83
CA ASP A 125 -6.25 17.47 5.99
C ASP A 125 -5.99 16.24 6.85
N ILE A 126 -7.00 15.39 7.02
CA ILE A 126 -6.86 14.15 7.81
C ILE A 126 -5.98 13.15 7.07
N ALA A 127 -6.18 12.95 5.76
CA ALA A 127 -5.33 12.07 4.96
C ALA A 127 -3.86 12.53 5.03
N ARG A 128 -3.62 13.83 4.89
CA ARG A 128 -2.26 14.41 5.00
C ARG A 128 -1.65 14.18 6.38
N PHE A 129 -2.44 14.37 7.44
CA PHE A 129 -2.01 14.10 8.83
C PHE A 129 -1.68 12.63 9.07
N LEU A 130 -2.49 11.70 8.54
CA LEU A 130 -2.24 10.26 8.63
C LEU A 130 -0.99 9.84 7.84
N ASN A 131 -0.81 10.38 6.63
CA ASN A 131 0.35 10.10 5.78
C ASN A 131 1.66 10.55 6.45
N GLN A 132 1.66 11.65 7.18
CA GLN A 132 2.82 12.10 7.96
C GLN A 132 3.20 11.12 9.08
N ARG A 133 2.27 10.31 9.58
CA ARG A 133 2.52 9.23 10.54
C ARG A 133 2.85 7.89 9.87
N GLY A 134 3.06 7.87 8.55
CA GLY A 134 3.39 6.68 7.77
C GLY A 134 2.18 5.83 7.35
N LEU A 135 0.95 6.32 7.55
CA LEU A 135 -0.27 5.60 7.16
C LEU A 135 -0.72 6.08 5.77
N ASP A 136 -0.49 5.30 4.72
CA ASP A 136 -0.79 5.67 3.32
C ASP A 136 -2.31 5.71 3.01
N TRP A 137 -2.88 6.92 3.05
CA TRP A 137 -4.28 7.23 2.79
C TRP A 137 -4.47 8.31 1.72
N SER A 138 -5.46 8.07 0.85
CA SER A 138 -6.09 9.12 0.05
C SER A 138 -7.37 9.62 0.73
N PRO A 139 -7.80 10.88 0.48
CA PRO A 139 -9.01 11.44 1.04
C PRO A 139 -10.26 10.59 0.75
N GLU A 140 -10.40 10.09 -0.48
CA GLU A 140 -11.54 9.28 -0.93
C GLU A 140 -11.51 7.88 -0.32
N ARG A 141 -10.32 7.27 -0.20
CA ARG A 141 -10.15 5.97 0.45
C ARG A 141 -10.54 6.05 1.92
N LEU A 142 -10.10 7.10 2.61
CA LEU A 142 -10.42 7.34 4.01
C LEU A 142 -11.92 7.61 4.19
N ARG A 143 -12.50 8.51 3.39
CA ARG A 143 -13.94 8.79 3.41
C ARG A 143 -14.78 7.53 3.14
N ARG A 144 -14.36 6.67 2.21
CA ARG A 144 -15.04 5.40 1.90
C ARG A 144 -14.96 4.42 3.08
N ALA A 145 -13.81 4.32 3.74
CA ALA A 145 -13.62 3.47 4.91
C ALA A 145 -14.49 3.94 6.08
N VAL A 146 -14.54 5.24 6.36
CA VAL A 146 -15.41 5.81 7.40
C VAL A 146 -16.88 5.61 7.04
N LYS A 147 -17.27 5.86 5.78
CA LYS A 147 -18.64 5.61 5.32
C LYS A 147 -19.04 4.16 5.56
N TRP A 148 -18.15 3.21 5.27
CA TRP A 148 -18.40 1.80 5.52
C TRP A 148 -18.58 1.51 7.02
N LEU A 149 -17.71 2.05 7.89
CA LEU A 149 -17.86 1.89 9.34
C LEU A 149 -19.19 2.46 9.87
N VAL A 150 -19.64 3.60 9.34
CA VAL A 150 -20.94 4.18 9.69
C VAL A 150 -22.08 3.26 9.23
N THR A 151 -22.02 2.72 8.01
CA THR A 151 -23.06 1.80 7.52
C THR A 151 -23.12 0.49 8.28
N GLU A 152 -22.01 0.05 8.89
CA GLU A 152 -21.95 -1.15 9.73
C GLU A 152 -22.17 -0.85 11.22
N GLY A 153 -22.50 0.41 11.59
CA GLY A 153 -22.78 0.81 12.98
C GLY A 153 -21.56 0.93 13.90
N MET A 154 -20.33 0.91 13.35
CA MET A 154 -19.07 0.94 14.11
C MET A 154 -18.54 2.37 14.34
N ALA A 155 -19.11 3.37 13.67
CA ALA A 155 -18.72 4.77 13.80
C ALA A 155 -19.93 5.71 13.71
N ASP A 156 -19.82 6.88 14.35
CA ASP A 156 -20.87 7.89 14.36
C ASP A 156 -21.07 8.52 12.97
N ALA A 157 -22.33 8.62 12.53
CA ALA A 157 -22.73 9.29 11.30
C ALA A 157 -22.32 10.78 11.26
N ALA A 158 -22.14 11.43 12.41
CA ALA A 158 -21.64 12.80 12.51
C ALA A 158 -20.28 13.00 11.80
N LEU A 159 -19.44 11.96 11.73
CA LEU A 159 -18.14 12.00 11.05
C LEU A 159 -18.28 12.26 9.54
N MET A 160 -19.43 12.00 8.93
CA MET A 160 -19.67 12.22 7.50
C MET A 160 -20.25 13.59 7.16
N ARG A 161 -20.55 14.44 8.16
CA ARG A 161 -21.09 15.80 7.95
C ARG A 161 -20.15 16.69 7.16
N LYS A 162 -20.67 17.61 6.33
CA LYS A 162 -19.81 18.54 5.58
C LYS A 162 -18.99 19.40 6.56
N SER A 163 -17.69 19.56 6.30
CA SER A 163 -16.85 20.46 7.12
C SER A 163 -17.24 21.92 6.94
N PRO A 164 -17.15 22.73 8.00
CA PRO A 164 -17.29 24.17 7.86
C PRO A 164 -16.17 24.75 6.95
N PRO A 165 -16.43 25.86 6.25
CA PRO A 165 -15.37 26.56 5.50
C PRO A 165 -14.32 27.06 6.49
N ARG A 166 -13.04 26.79 6.20
CA ARG A 166 -11.91 27.18 7.07
C ARG A 166 -11.11 28.30 6.46
N ARG A 167 -10.53 29.15 7.31
CA ARG A 167 -9.56 30.14 6.87
C ARG A 167 -8.23 29.42 6.57
N PRO A 168 -7.39 29.94 5.65
CA PRO A 168 -6.09 29.34 5.33
C PRO A 168 -5.21 29.10 6.56
N GLU A 169 -5.29 29.97 7.56
CA GLU A 169 -4.55 29.86 8.83
C GLU A 169 -4.89 28.58 9.62
N ASP A 170 -6.15 28.15 9.58
CA ASP A 170 -6.63 26.97 10.32
C ASP A 170 -6.10 25.66 9.69
N ARG A 171 -5.95 25.65 8.36
CA ARG A 171 -5.30 24.55 7.62
C ARG A 171 -3.82 24.46 7.97
N LEU A 172 -3.11 25.60 7.97
CA LEU A 172 -1.68 25.65 8.30
C LEU A 172 -1.41 25.19 9.74
N MET A 173 -2.26 25.60 10.69
CA MET A 173 -2.22 25.12 12.07
C MET A 173 -2.29 23.60 12.15
N THR A 174 -3.21 23.00 11.38
CA THR A 174 -3.38 21.53 11.34
C THR A 174 -2.15 20.83 10.77
N LEU A 175 -1.60 21.39 9.68
CA LEU A 175 -0.43 20.83 9.01
C LEU A 175 0.80 20.83 9.92
N VAL A 176 1.06 21.94 10.60
CA VAL A 176 2.18 22.09 11.52
C VAL A 176 2.03 21.15 12.73
N ALA A 177 0.82 20.99 13.25
CA ALA A 177 0.53 20.02 14.29
C ALA A 177 0.79 18.57 13.86
N GLY A 178 0.50 18.23 12.61
CA GLY A 178 0.81 16.92 12.04
C GLY A 178 2.30 16.64 11.96
N ILE A 179 3.09 17.61 11.47
CA ILE A 179 4.54 17.50 11.37
C ILE A 179 5.15 17.28 12.75
N GLN A 180 4.76 18.09 13.74
CA GLN A 180 5.24 17.96 15.12
C GLN A 180 4.83 16.63 15.76
N SER A 181 3.60 16.16 15.52
CA SER A 181 3.11 14.89 16.07
C SER A 181 3.85 13.67 15.49
N SER A 182 4.31 13.76 14.24
CA SER A 182 5.07 12.70 13.60
C SER A 182 6.53 12.65 14.08
N ASN A 183 7.14 13.80 14.36
CA ASN A 183 8.52 13.90 14.80
C ASN A 183 8.66 14.94 15.93
N PRO A 184 8.48 14.54 17.20
CA PRO A 184 8.51 15.48 18.33
C PRO A 184 9.84 16.22 18.53
N GLN A 185 10.93 15.67 17.99
CA GLN A 185 12.29 16.20 18.14
C GLN A 185 12.65 17.28 17.11
N LEU A 186 11.79 17.57 16.12
CA LEU A 186 12.08 18.59 15.11
C LEU A 186 12.12 19.98 15.75
N THR A 187 13.15 20.75 15.40
CA THR A 187 13.24 22.16 15.76
C THR A 187 12.27 22.99 14.93
N LEU A 188 11.85 24.15 15.45
CA LEU A 188 10.97 25.10 14.73
C LEU A 188 11.51 25.48 13.34
N ARG A 189 12.83 25.55 13.19
CA ARG A 189 13.50 25.87 11.92
C ARG A 189 13.39 24.71 10.92
N GLU A 190 13.49 23.47 11.37
CA GLU A 190 13.35 22.31 10.50
C GLU A 190 11.92 22.12 10.02
N ILE A 191 10.93 22.40 10.89
CA ILE A 191 9.51 22.41 10.51
C ILE A 191 9.26 23.49 9.46
N ALA A 192 9.82 24.70 9.64
CA ALA A 192 9.74 25.76 8.64
C ALA A 192 10.30 25.31 7.28
N SER A 193 11.51 24.75 7.25
CA SER A 193 12.13 24.21 6.02
C SER A 193 11.30 23.08 5.39
N GLN A 194 10.61 22.28 6.19
CA GLN A 194 9.72 21.23 5.70
C GLN A 194 8.47 21.81 5.03
N LEU A 195 7.86 22.85 5.59
CA LEU A 195 6.72 23.55 4.96
C LEU A 195 7.10 24.16 3.62
N GLU A 196 8.31 24.72 3.51
CA GLU A 196 8.84 25.27 2.27
C GLU A 196 9.02 24.18 1.19
N ARG A 197 9.58 23.02 1.56
CA ARG A 197 9.70 21.85 0.64
C ARG A 197 8.35 21.33 0.18
N LEU A 198 7.33 21.42 1.04
CA LEU A 198 5.94 21.08 0.71
C LEU A 198 5.24 22.17 -0.13
N HIS A 199 5.94 23.25 -0.49
CA HIS A 199 5.42 24.39 -1.25
C HIS A 199 4.24 25.11 -0.57
N GLU A 200 4.15 25.04 0.75
CA GLU A 200 3.07 25.69 1.51
C GLU A 200 3.37 27.17 1.76
N ARG A 201 2.38 28.02 1.48
CA ARG A 201 2.49 29.47 1.70
C ARG A 201 2.28 29.83 3.17
N THR A 202 2.94 30.88 3.65
CA THR A 202 2.72 31.40 5.00
C THR A 202 1.30 31.97 5.14
N PRO A 203 0.80 32.20 6.38
CA PRO A 203 -0.50 32.86 6.60
C PRO A 203 -0.69 34.18 5.85
N ARG A 204 0.41 34.91 5.61
CA ARG A 204 0.43 36.19 4.87
C ARG A 204 0.74 36.04 3.38
N GLY A 205 0.77 34.82 2.85
CA GLY A 205 1.00 34.54 1.42
C GLY A 205 2.46 34.47 0.97
N GLY A 206 3.43 34.58 1.89
CA GLY A 206 4.86 34.48 1.59
C GLY A 206 5.34 33.05 1.32
N THR A 207 6.53 32.92 0.74
CA THR A 207 7.15 31.62 0.42
C THR A 207 8.17 31.16 1.46
N LYS A 208 8.69 32.07 2.30
CA LYS A 208 9.67 31.79 3.36
C LYS A 208 9.01 31.74 4.73
N TRP A 209 9.34 30.74 5.52
CA TRP A 209 8.78 30.49 6.84
C TRP A 209 9.73 30.95 7.96
N ALA A 210 9.24 31.82 8.84
CA ALA A 210 9.95 32.20 10.06
C ALA A 210 9.65 31.19 11.19
N PRO A 211 10.64 30.81 12.03
CA PRO A 211 10.42 29.92 13.17
C PRO A 211 9.33 30.43 14.15
N SER A 212 9.22 31.75 14.33
CA SER A 212 8.18 32.38 15.16
C SER A 212 6.77 32.17 14.61
N SER A 213 6.59 32.16 13.28
CA SER A 213 5.31 31.85 12.65
C SER A 213 4.91 30.40 12.89
N VAL A 214 5.87 29.46 12.84
CA VAL A 214 5.64 28.05 13.16
C VAL A 214 5.27 27.90 14.63
N ASN A 215 5.98 28.57 15.54
CA ASN A 215 5.67 28.53 16.97
C ASN A 215 4.25 29.03 17.27
N ASN A 216 3.86 30.17 16.69
CA ASN A 216 2.50 30.71 16.83
C ASN A 216 1.42 29.73 16.37
N LEU A 217 1.67 28.96 15.29
CA LEU A 217 0.75 27.94 14.82
C LEU A 217 0.72 26.72 15.75
N LEU A 218 1.86 26.30 16.30
CA LEU A 218 1.92 25.22 17.31
C LEU A 218 1.18 25.60 18.59
N ASP A 219 1.35 26.83 19.08
CA ASP A 219 0.66 27.32 20.28
C ASP A 219 -0.85 27.43 20.05
N ARG A 220 -1.28 27.84 18.85
CA ARG A 220 -2.70 27.76 18.46
C ARG A 220 -3.18 26.31 18.36
N ALA A 221 -2.37 25.39 17.83
CA ALA A 221 -2.74 23.98 17.72
C ALA A 221 -2.91 23.32 19.10
N LYS A 222 -2.05 23.64 20.07
CA LYS A 222 -2.18 23.21 21.48
C LYS A 222 -3.46 23.74 22.11
N ARG A 223 -3.74 25.04 21.98
CA ARG A 223 -4.99 25.66 22.47
C ARG A 223 -6.26 25.04 21.89
N ASN A 224 -6.19 24.52 20.66
CA ASN A 224 -7.28 23.82 20.00
C ASN A 224 -7.27 22.29 20.18
N GLY A 225 -6.44 21.75 21.08
CA GLY A 225 -6.39 20.32 21.41
C GLY A 225 -5.84 19.39 20.32
N LEU A 226 -5.20 19.93 19.28
CA LEU A 226 -4.61 19.14 18.18
C LEU A 226 -3.29 18.48 18.58
N LEU A 227 -2.59 19.05 19.55
CA LEU A 227 -1.39 18.52 20.20
C LEU A 227 -1.67 18.34 21.69
N SER A 228 -1.25 17.23 22.27
CA SER A 228 -1.19 17.10 23.73
C SER A 228 -0.12 18.03 24.29
N GLU A 229 -0.38 18.67 25.42
CA GLU A 229 0.69 19.28 26.21
C GLU A 229 1.67 18.16 26.60
N ALA A 230 2.95 18.38 26.30
CA ALA A 230 4.04 17.51 26.70
C ALA A 230 4.53 17.95 28.09
#